data_AF-A0A1B9LIC5-F1
#
_entry.id   AF-A0A1B9LIC5-F1
#
_cell.length_a   1.000
_cell.length_b   1.000
_cell.length_c   1.000
_cell.angle_alpha   90.00
_cell.angle_beta   90.00
_cell.angle_gamma   90.00
#
_symmetry.space_group_name_H-M   'P 1'
#
loop_
_entity.id
_entity.type
_entity.pdbx_description
1 polymer ?
#
loop_
_entity_poly.entity_id
_entity_poly.type
_entity_poly.pdbx_seq_one_letter_code
_entity_poly.pdbx_strand_id
1 'polypeptide(L)'
;MLKLFLEWYKRRFSDPHVVSLMVVIIFLFLIIYFFNKILLPILIAIVLSYLLDTPVNFLHKKNIPRTLAVIIVLLVFILVVLAGFMILLPLIWQQMVSLITNIPNMLNFANNFITSLPEHYPELIDVGLFDSIIQGVTNRVVQTGNSLLQFSIVSLFGLVSIAINAVLVPIMMFFFLKDKAKICSYCSNLLPKNRTILNKVASEMDMQISNYIVGNVLHIIILAISVYIPFWYFGLDYGLLLAVVVGLSVLIPYIGIIISSIPVILIALFQWGPSAEFGYLIFFYVLIQSLDGNLLVPCLFSEKLNLHPLVIILSVIVFGGLWGFWGIFFAIPLATLVKAIINAWPKPEEIENIKNRELKTD
;
A
#
# COMPACT_ATOMS: atom_id res chain seq x y z
N MET A 1 5.92 43.29 5.67
CA MET A 1 5.82 41.86 5.27
C MET A 1 7.14 41.12 5.39
N LEU A 2 8.23 41.58 4.76
CA LEU A 2 9.56 40.93 4.88
C LEU A 2 10.10 40.86 6.32
N LYS A 3 9.97 41.91 7.13
CA LYS A 3 10.36 41.89 8.56
C LYS A 3 9.53 40.90 9.40
N LEU A 4 8.22 40.84 9.19
CA LEU A 4 7.34 39.84 9.82
C LEU A 4 7.70 38.42 9.41
N PHE A 5 8.05 38.20 8.13
CA PHE A 5 8.53 36.92 7.63
C PHE A 5 9.91 36.56 8.20
N LEU A 6 10.82 37.53 8.33
CA LEU A 6 12.15 37.35 8.93
C LEU A 6 12.11 37.14 10.45
N GLU A 7 11.21 37.81 11.16
CA GLU A 7 10.98 37.60 12.60
C GLU A 7 10.27 36.28 12.86
N TRP A 8 9.29 35.91 12.01
CA TRP A 8 8.68 34.59 12.01
C TRP A 8 9.72 33.51 11.72
N TYR A 9 10.56 33.67 10.69
CA TYR A 9 11.64 32.76 10.33
C TYR A 9 12.65 32.63 11.46
N LYS A 10 13.19 33.74 11.99
CA LYS A 10 14.14 33.72 13.11
C LYS A 10 13.51 33.05 14.33
N ARG A 11 12.31 33.40 14.75
CA ARG A 11 11.67 32.84 15.95
C ARG A 11 11.32 31.34 15.83
N ARG A 12 11.09 30.86 14.60
CA ARG A 12 10.61 29.50 14.29
C ARG A 12 11.75 28.55 13.88
N PHE A 13 12.85 29.07 13.30
CA PHE A 13 14.08 28.36 12.92
C PHE A 13 15.29 28.64 13.85
N SER A 14 15.09 29.33 14.98
CA SER A 14 16.18 29.54 15.97
C SER A 14 16.59 28.26 16.67
N ASP A 15 15.75 27.22 16.67
CA ASP A 15 16.08 25.94 17.24
C ASP A 15 16.93 25.13 16.23
N PRO A 16 18.25 24.99 16.45
CA PRO A 16 19.16 24.32 15.51
C PRO A 16 18.77 22.87 15.23
N HIS A 17 18.00 22.27 16.15
CA HIS A 17 17.59 20.87 16.09
C HIS A 17 16.52 20.64 15.01
N VAL A 18 15.50 21.50 14.95
CA VAL A 18 14.40 21.40 13.98
C VAL A 18 14.90 21.63 12.56
N VAL A 19 15.83 22.58 12.40
CA VAL A 19 16.46 22.87 11.09
C VAL A 19 17.26 21.67 10.60
N SER A 20 18.06 21.04 11.47
CA SER A 20 18.85 19.87 11.09
C SER A 20 17.98 18.69 10.65
N LEU A 21 16.85 18.47 11.32
CA LEU A 21 15.89 17.41 10.98
C LEU A 21 15.20 17.70 9.64
N MET A 22 14.78 18.94 9.38
CA MET A 22 14.23 19.34 8.08
C MET A 22 15.23 19.11 6.94
N VAL A 23 16.50 19.48 7.12
CA VAL A 23 17.54 19.31 6.09
C VAL A 23 17.73 17.83 5.77
N VAL A 24 17.83 16.97 6.79
CA VAL A 24 17.97 15.52 6.62
C VAL A 24 16.77 14.93 5.86
N ILE A 25 15.55 15.35 6.19
CA ILE A 25 14.33 14.85 5.55
C ILE A 25 14.21 15.34 4.11
N ILE A 26 14.49 16.60 3.83
CA ILE A 26 14.51 17.14 2.47
C ILE A 26 15.56 16.40 1.63
N PHE A 27 16.74 16.16 2.20
CA PHE A 27 17.81 15.43 1.51
C PHE A 27 17.41 13.99 1.19
N LEU A 28 16.84 13.26 2.16
CA LEU A 28 16.27 11.92 1.96
C LEU A 28 15.18 11.92 0.89
N PHE A 29 14.26 12.87 0.96
CA PHE A 29 13.17 13.02 0.01
C PHE A 29 13.69 13.23 -1.42
N LEU A 30 14.69 14.12 -1.61
CA LEU A 30 15.30 14.38 -2.91
C LEU A 30 16.01 13.14 -3.45
N ILE A 31 16.75 12.40 -2.62
CA ILE A 31 17.39 11.14 -3.04
C ILE A 31 16.34 10.13 -3.51
N ILE A 32 15.28 9.92 -2.73
CA ILE A 32 14.23 8.96 -3.10
C ILE A 32 13.53 9.41 -4.38
N TYR A 33 13.28 10.71 -4.54
CA TYR A 33 12.65 11.26 -5.74
C TYR A 33 13.49 11.07 -7.00
N PHE A 34 14.77 11.44 -6.99
CA PHE A 34 15.63 11.35 -8.17
C PHE A 34 16.10 9.92 -8.48
N PHE A 35 16.24 9.06 -7.46
CA PHE A 35 16.80 7.71 -7.61
C PHE A 35 15.75 6.60 -7.42
N ASN A 36 14.45 6.89 -7.53
CA ASN A 36 13.37 5.94 -7.25
C ASN A 36 13.52 4.58 -7.98
N LYS A 37 13.94 4.56 -9.25
CA LYS A 37 14.11 3.34 -10.06
C LYS A 37 15.26 2.46 -9.55
N ILE A 38 16.34 3.07 -9.08
CA ILE A 38 17.54 2.36 -8.60
C ILE A 38 17.34 1.90 -7.15
N LEU A 39 16.60 2.68 -6.36
CA LEU A 39 16.27 2.37 -4.97
C LEU A 39 15.18 1.31 -4.81
N LEU A 40 14.46 0.97 -5.88
CA LEU A 40 13.36 0.03 -5.87
C LEU A 40 13.69 -1.32 -5.18
N PRO A 41 14.74 -2.07 -5.59
CA PRO A 41 15.07 -3.34 -4.92
C PRO A 41 15.49 -3.15 -3.46
N ILE A 42 16.09 -2.00 -3.12
CA ILE A 42 16.44 -1.65 -1.74
C ILE A 42 15.18 -1.42 -0.91
N LEU A 43 14.20 -0.67 -1.42
CA LEU A 43 12.91 -0.44 -0.77
C LEU A 43 12.16 -1.75 -0.52
N ILE A 44 12.11 -2.64 -1.53
CA ILE A 44 11.51 -3.98 -1.39
C ILE A 44 12.22 -4.76 -0.28
N ALA A 45 13.55 -4.79 -0.30
CA ALA A 45 14.32 -5.52 0.70
C ALA A 45 14.13 -4.95 2.12
N ILE A 46 14.02 -3.61 2.27
CA ILE A 46 13.70 -2.97 3.53
C ILE A 46 12.32 -3.41 4.01
N VAL A 47 11.29 -3.29 3.18
CA VAL A 47 9.91 -3.67 3.55
C VAL A 47 9.81 -5.12 3.97
N LEU A 48 10.37 -6.03 3.16
CA LEU A 48 10.38 -7.44 3.49
C LEU A 48 11.24 -7.75 4.72
N SER A 49 12.34 -7.03 4.94
CA SER A 49 13.13 -7.19 6.17
C SER A 49 12.35 -6.78 7.42
N TYR A 50 11.54 -5.71 7.36
CA TYR A 50 10.67 -5.32 8.47
C TYR A 50 9.62 -6.40 8.76
N LEU A 51 9.02 -6.97 7.71
CA LEU A 51 8.07 -8.09 7.84
C LEU A 51 8.72 -9.30 8.52
N LEU A 52 9.94 -9.65 8.13
CA LEU A 52 10.67 -10.83 8.61
C LEU A 52 11.41 -10.61 9.94
N ASP A 53 11.52 -9.39 10.45
CA ASP A 53 12.18 -9.10 11.74
C ASP A 53 11.43 -9.79 12.89
N THR A 54 10.09 -9.83 12.85
CA THR A 54 9.25 -10.50 13.86
C THR A 54 9.58 -11.98 14.03
N PRO A 55 9.52 -12.84 12.98
CA PRO A 55 9.89 -14.25 13.10
C PRO A 55 11.39 -14.46 13.43
N VAL A 56 12.29 -13.61 12.94
CA VAL A 56 13.72 -13.69 13.31
C VAL A 56 13.92 -13.45 14.80
N ASN A 57 13.30 -12.40 15.36
CA ASN A 57 13.38 -12.09 16.78
C ASN A 57 12.73 -13.17 17.63
N PHE A 58 11.65 -13.81 17.17
CA PHE A 58 11.03 -14.96 17.83
C PHE A 58 11.99 -16.15 17.96
N LEU A 59 12.69 -16.51 16.88
CA LEU A 59 13.72 -17.56 16.91
C LEU A 59 14.92 -17.17 17.77
N HIS A 60 15.35 -15.91 17.69
CA HIS A 60 16.48 -15.43 18.48
C HIS A 60 16.20 -15.47 19.99
N LYS A 61 14.97 -15.14 20.41
CA LYS A 61 14.50 -15.30 21.80
C LYS A 61 14.51 -16.76 22.28
N LYS A 62 14.49 -17.73 21.37
CA LYS A 62 14.64 -19.17 21.67
C LYS A 62 16.11 -19.64 21.66
N ASN A 63 17.07 -18.74 21.93
CA ASN A 63 18.52 -19.00 22.00
C ASN A 63 19.19 -19.40 20.67
N ILE A 64 18.54 -19.20 19.51
CA ILE A 64 19.19 -19.39 18.21
C ILE A 64 20.05 -18.15 17.91
N PRO A 65 21.34 -18.28 17.51
CA PRO A 65 22.17 -17.13 17.19
C PRO A 65 21.56 -16.37 15.99
N ARG A 66 21.61 -15.03 16.05
CA ARG A 66 20.89 -14.14 15.10
C ARG A 66 21.13 -14.52 13.64
N THR A 67 22.38 -14.81 13.25
CA THR A 67 22.71 -15.20 11.87
C THR A 67 21.96 -16.46 11.42
N LEU A 68 21.88 -17.50 12.27
CA LEU A 68 21.15 -18.73 11.94
C LEU A 68 19.64 -18.47 11.89
N ALA A 69 19.11 -17.67 12.81
CA ALA A 69 17.70 -17.29 12.78
C ALA A 69 17.33 -16.57 11.47
N VAL A 70 18.17 -15.65 11.01
CA VAL A 70 17.99 -14.96 9.71
C VAL A 70 18.03 -15.94 8.54
N ILE A 71 19.00 -16.85 8.50
CA ILE A 71 19.11 -17.85 7.41
C ILE A 71 17.86 -18.73 7.37
N ILE A 72 17.42 -19.25 8.51
CA ILE A 72 16.26 -20.13 8.61
C ILE A 72 15.00 -19.40 8.14
N VAL A 73 14.74 -18.20 8.66
CA VAL A 73 13.55 -17.41 8.29
C VAL A 73 13.57 -17.05 6.82
N LEU A 74 14.72 -16.64 6.27
CA LEU A 74 14.85 -16.25 4.88
C LEU A 74 14.66 -17.45 3.94
N LEU A 75 15.19 -18.62 4.28
CA LEU A 75 14.95 -19.85 3.52
C LEU A 75 13.48 -20.26 3.54
N VAL A 76 12.83 -20.25 4.71
CA VAL A 76 11.40 -20.55 4.84
C VAL A 76 10.57 -19.55 4.05
N PHE A 77 10.88 -18.25 4.14
CA PHE A 77 10.20 -17.21 3.39
C PHE A 77 10.33 -17.42 1.89
N ILE A 78 11.54 -17.67 1.37
CA ILE A 78 11.75 -17.96 -0.05
C ILE A 78 10.96 -19.19 -0.47
N LEU A 79 10.95 -20.26 0.33
CA LEU A 79 10.19 -21.46 0.04
C LEU A 79 8.68 -21.18 -0.05
N VAL A 80 8.13 -20.45 0.92
CA VAL A 80 6.69 -20.08 0.95
C VAL A 80 6.33 -19.20 -0.24
N VAL A 81 7.17 -18.21 -0.56
CA VAL A 81 6.98 -17.34 -1.73
C VAL A 81 7.01 -18.17 -3.00
N LEU A 82 8.04 -19.00 -3.21
CA LEU A 82 8.14 -19.85 -4.40
C LEU A 82 6.95 -20.81 -4.54
N ALA A 83 6.52 -21.45 -3.44
CA ALA A 83 5.34 -22.31 -3.44
C ALA A 83 4.07 -21.53 -3.79
N GLY A 84 3.88 -20.35 -3.19
CA GLY A 84 2.77 -19.45 -3.50
C GLY A 84 2.77 -19.00 -4.96
N PHE A 85 3.93 -18.66 -5.52
CA PHE A 85 4.09 -18.31 -6.93
C PHE A 85 3.77 -19.50 -7.85
N MET A 86 4.20 -20.72 -7.50
CA MET A 86 3.93 -21.92 -8.31
C MET A 86 2.46 -22.35 -8.28
N ILE A 87 1.73 -22.07 -7.20
CA ILE A 87 0.33 -22.52 -7.03
C ILE A 87 -0.67 -21.41 -7.36
N LEU A 88 -0.55 -20.25 -6.70
CA LEU A 88 -1.53 -19.17 -6.82
C LEU A 88 -1.41 -18.42 -8.14
N LEU A 89 -0.18 -18.13 -8.59
CA LEU A 89 0.02 -17.34 -9.80
C LEU A 89 -0.62 -17.98 -11.05
N PRO A 90 -0.45 -19.28 -11.36
CA PRO A 90 -1.11 -19.86 -12.53
C PRO A 90 -2.64 -19.86 -12.43
N LEU A 91 -3.20 -20.07 -11.23
CA LEU A 91 -4.65 -20.02 -11.02
C LEU A 91 -5.22 -18.61 -11.25
N ILE A 92 -4.57 -17.61 -10.67
CA ILE A 92 -4.92 -16.20 -10.87
C ILE A 92 -4.74 -15.81 -12.33
N TRP A 93 -3.65 -16.25 -12.96
CA TRP A 93 -3.36 -15.98 -14.36
C TRP A 93 -4.43 -16.56 -15.29
N GLN A 94 -4.84 -17.82 -15.04
CA GLN A 94 -5.92 -18.44 -15.79
C GLN A 94 -7.24 -17.67 -15.63
N GLN A 95 -7.58 -17.26 -14.41
CA GLN A 95 -8.79 -16.45 -14.16
C GLN A 95 -8.71 -15.08 -14.84
N MET A 96 -7.54 -14.43 -14.83
CA MET A 96 -7.30 -13.16 -15.53
C MET A 96 -7.49 -13.30 -17.04
N VAL A 97 -6.88 -14.31 -17.65
CA VAL A 97 -7.01 -14.57 -19.09
C VAL A 97 -8.47 -14.84 -19.44
N SER A 98 -9.12 -15.73 -18.70
CA SER A 98 -10.54 -16.05 -18.90
C SER A 98 -11.44 -14.81 -18.77
N LEU A 99 -11.19 -13.96 -17.77
CA LEU A 99 -11.92 -12.70 -17.60
C LEU A 99 -11.75 -11.81 -18.83
N ILE A 100 -10.51 -11.55 -19.26
CA ILE A 100 -10.20 -10.69 -20.42
C ILE A 100 -10.87 -11.24 -21.69
N THR A 101 -10.83 -12.56 -21.92
CA THR A 101 -11.47 -13.18 -23.08
C THR A 101 -12.99 -13.14 -23.05
N ASN A 102 -13.59 -13.04 -21.86
CA ASN A 102 -15.04 -12.97 -21.67
C ASN A 102 -15.60 -11.55 -21.63
N ILE A 103 -14.77 -10.50 -21.52
CA ILE A 103 -15.24 -9.10 -21.54
C ILE A 103 -16.16 -8.80 -22.73
N PRO A 104 -15.87 -9.22 -23.99
CA PRO A 104 -16.78 -8.96 -25.11
C PRO A 104 -18.19 -9.53 -24.88
N ASN A 105 -18.29 -10.72 -24.29
CA ASN A 105 -19.57 -11.33 -23.94
C ASN A 105 -20.29 -10.56 -22.83
N MET A 106 -19.53 -10.04 -21.84
CA MET A 106 -20.07 -9.19 -20.79
C MET A 106 -20.63 -7.87 -21.33
N LEU A 107 -19.94 -7.26 -22.31
CA LEU A 107 -20.40 -6.05 -22.98
C LEU A 107 -21.66 -6.30 -23.82
N ASN A 108 -21.74 -7.44 -24.51
CA ASN A 108 -22.95 -7.85 -25.23
C ASN A 108 -24.13 -8.08 -24.28
N PHE A 109 -23.92 -8.72 -23.14
CA PHE A 109 -24.94 -8.86 -22.11
C PHE A 109 -25.41 -7.50 -21.58
N ALA A 110 -24.48 -6.58 -21.30
CA ALA A 110 -24.83 -5.23 -20.87
C ALA A 110 -25.65 -4.48 -21.94
N ASN A 111 -25.32 -4.63 -23.22
CA ASN A 111 -26.09 -4.07 -24.32
C ASN A 111 -27.50 -4.65 -24.38
N ASN A 112 -27.65 -5.97 -24.30
CA ASN A 112 -28.96 -6.63 -24.30
C ASN A 112 -29.81 -6.27 -23.06
N PHE A 113 -29.18 -6.12 -21.89
CA PHE A 113 -29.85 -5.71 -20.67
C PHE A 113 -30.33 -4.25 -20.76
N ILE A 114 -29.51 -3.36 -21.33
CA ILE A 114 -29.84 -1.94 -21.48
C ILE A 114 -30.82 -1.67 -22.61
N THR A 115 -30.82 -2.48 -23.66
CA THR A 115 -31.81 -2.39 -24.75
C THR A 115 -33.15 -3.02 -24.40
N SER A 116 -33.21 -3.88 -23.37
CA SER A 116 -34.49 -4.39 -22.83
C SER A 116 -35.12 -3.49 -21.75
N LEU A 117 -34.34 -2.59 -21.13
CA LEU A 117 -34.83 -1.57 -20.18
C LEU A 117 -35.83 -0.52 -20.75
N PRO A 118 -35.73 -0.07 -22.02
CA PRO A 118 -36.68 0.85 -22.65
C PRO A 118 -38.13 0.39 -22.67
N GLU A 119 -38.41 -0.91 -22.54
CA GLU A 119 -39.79 -1.42 -22.38
C GLU A 119 -40.44 -0.94 -21.07
N HIS A 120 -39.66 -0.52 -20.08
CA HIS A 120 -40.15 -0.08 -18.76
C HIS A 120 -39.80 1.39 -18.42
N TYR A 121 -38.77 2.01 -19.03
CA TYR A 121 -38.34 3.39 -18.72
C TYR A 121 -37.82 4.18 -19.96
N PRO A 122 -38.70 4.56 -20.90
CA PRO A 122 -38.32 5.17 -22.19
C PRO A 122 -37.72 6.59 -22.11
N GLU A 123 -37.88 7.33 -21.01
CA GLU A 123 -37.37 8.71 -20.87
C GLU A 123 -35.92 8.82 -20.37
N LEU A 124 -35.29 7.72 -19.94
CA LEU A 124 -33.98 7.75 -19.26
C LEU A 124 -32.79 7.27 -20.11
N ILE A 125 -33.00 6.71 -21.31
CA ILE A 125 -31.94 6.02 -22.07
C ILE A 125 -31.93 6.47 -23.55
N ASP A 126 -30.90 7.24 -23.95
CA ASP A 126 -30.58 7.48 -25.36
C ASP A 126 -29.71 6.33 -25.92
N VAL A 127 -30.33 5.46 -26.72
CA VAL A 127 -29.74 4.22 -27.23
C VAL A 127 -28.50 4.50 -28.11
N GLY A 128 -28.42 5.65 -28.79
CA GLY A 128 -27.31 5.97 -29.70
C GLY A 128 -25.98 6.30 -29.01
N LEU A 129 -26.03 6.92 -27.83
CA LEU A 129 -24.85 7.18 -26.99
C LEU A 129 -24.30 5.89 -26.38
N PHE A 130 -25.17 4.91 -26.10
CA PHE A 130 -24.76 3.66 -25.48
C PHE A 130 -23.99 2.75 -26.44
N ASP A 131 -24.45 2.61 -27.68
CA ASP A 131 -23.78 1.79 -28.69
C ASP A 131 -22.37 2.28 -29.03
N SER A 132 -22.19 3.60 -29.10
CA SER A 132 -20.89 4.20 -29.39
C SER A 132 -19.89 4.05 -28.23
N ILE A 133 -20.36 4.09 -26.97
CA ILE A 133 -19.54 3.76 -25.78
C ILE A 133 -19.16 2.27 -25.78
N ILE A 134 -20.11 1.36 -26.03
CA ILE A 134 -19.84 -0.08 -26.04
C ILE A 134 -18.84 -0.47 -27.14
N GLN A 135 -18.99 0.08 -28.35
CA GLN A 135 -18.06 -0.16 -29.44
C GLN A 135 -16.65 0.41 -29.13
N GLY A 136 -16.58 1.60 -28.52
CA GLY A 136 -15.33 2.19 -28.06
C GLY A 136 -14.60 1.34 -27.02
N VAL A 137 -15.33 0.85 -26.01
CA VAL A 137 -14.80 -0.04 -24.97
C VAL A 137 -14.38 -1.38 -25.57
N THR A 138 -15.21 -1.99 -26.42
CA THR A 138 -14.92 -3.28 -27.08
C THR A 138 -13.64 -3.20 -27.90
N ASN A 139 -13.50 -2.18 -28.74
CA ASN A 139 -12.30 -2.01 -29.56
C ASN A 139 -11.05 -1.79 -28.72
N ARG A 140 -11.15 -1.04 -27.61
CA ARG A 140 -10.03 -0.83 -26.69
C ARG A 140 -9.66 -2.11 -25.94
N VAL A 141 -10.65 -2.88 -25.51
CA VAL A 141 -10.46 -4.18 -24.83
C VAL A 141 -9.84 -5.20 -25.77
N VAL A 142 -10.32 -5.33 -27.01
CA VAL A 142 -9.76 -6.27 -27.99
C VAL A 142 -8.32 -5.90 -28.36
N GLN A 143 -8.04 -4.60 -28.59
CA GLN A 143 -6.67 -4.14 -28.84
C GLN A 143 -5.73 -4.38 -27.64
N THR A 144 -6.17 -4.01 -26.44
CA THR A 144 -5.36 -4.16 -25.22
C THR A 144 -5.21 -5.62 -24.82
N GLY A 145 -6.26 -6.43 -24.96
CA GLY A 145 -6.25 -7.86 -24.68
C GLY A 145 -5.30 -8.62 -25.60
N ASN A 146 -5.31 -8.32 -26.90
CA ASN A 146 -4.34 -8.89 -27.84
C ASN A 146 -2.91 -8.46 -27.52
N SER A 147 -2.69 -7.20 -27.11
CA SER A 147 -1.37 -6.74 -26.66
C SER A 147 -0.92 -7.42 -25.36
N LEU A 148 -1.80 -7.59 -24.37
CA LEU A 148 -1.48 -8.26 -23.10
C LEU A 148 -1.14 -9.74 -23.29
N LEU A 149 -1.85 -10.43 -24.19
CA LEU A 149 -1.54 -11.81 -24.59
C LEU A 149 -0.21 -11.89 -25.35
N GLN A 150 0.13 -10.89 -26.17
CA GLN A 150 1.43 -10.79 -26.86
C GLN A 150 2.58 -10.40 -25.91
N PHE A 151 2.31 -9.63 -24.86
CA PHE A 151 3.26 -9.31 -23.78
C PHE A 151 3.69 -10.55 -22.98
N SER A 152 3.01 -11.70 -23.12
CA SER A 152 3.50 -12.99 -22.61
C SER A 152 4.84 -13.41 -23.23
N ILE A 153 5.25 -12.79 -24.35
CA ILE A 153 6.64 -12.84 -24.83
C ILE A 153 7.43 -11.75 -24.08
N VAL A 154 7.80 -12.06 -22.84
CA VAL A 154 8.62 -11.17 -22.00
C VAL A 154 9.88 -10.78 -22.76
N SER A 155 10.12 -9.48 -22.96
CA SER A 155 11.39 -9.02 -23.52
C SER A 155 12.54 -9.62 -22.71
N LEU A 156 13.55 -10.19 -23.37
CA LEU A 156 14.68 -10.84 -22.70
C LEU A 156 15.32 -9.93 -21.62
N PHE A 157 15.29 -8.61 -21.84
CA PHE A 157 15.73 -7.60 -20.87
C PHE A 157 14.91 -7.56 -19.57
N GLY A 158 13.60 -7.81 -19.61
CA GLY A 158 12.74 -7.90 -18.43
C GLY A 158 13.07 -9.12 -17.55
N LEU A 159 13.34 -10.27 -18.17
CA LEU A 159 13.74 -11.50 -17.46
C LEU A 159 15.08 -11.32 -16.75
N VAL A 160 16.05 -10.66 -17.40
CA VAL A 160 17.35 -10.34 -16.78
C VAL A 160 17.16 -9.44 -15.56
N SER A 161 16.34 -8.39 -15.65
CA SER A 161 16.07 -7.52 -14.50
C SER A 161 15.38 -8.26 -13.35
N ILE A 162 14.44 -9.15 -13.64
CA ILE A 162 13.76 -9.97 -12.63
C ILE A 162 14.76 -10.92 -11.97
N ALA A 163 15.62 -11.59 -12.76
CA ALA A 163 16.63 -12.50 -12.24
C ALA A 163 17.63 -11.78 -11.33
N ILE A 164 18.11 -10.59 -11.73
CA ILE A 164 18.97 -9.76 -10.89
C ILE A 164 18.27 -9.42 -9.58
N ASN A 165 17.02 -8.95 -9.62
CA ASN A 165 16.27 -8.60 -8.42
C ASN A 165 15.97 -9.82 -7.53
N ALA A 166 15.70 -10.98 -8.12
CA ALA A 166 15.44 -12.23 -7.42
C ALA A 166 16.65 -12.71 -6.60
N VAL A 167 17.87 -12.32 -7.00
CA VAL A 167 19.10 -12.60 -6.23
C VAL A 167 19.44 -11.45 -5.28
N LEU A 168 19.35 -10.21 -5.76
CA LEU A 168 19.77 -9.01 -5.04
C LEU A 168 18.89 -8.71 -3.83
N VAL A 169 17.57 -8.85 -3.96
CA VAL A 169 16.62 -8.58 -2.86
C VAL A 169 16.86 -9.52 -1.67
N PRO A 170 16.94 -10.87 -1.84
CA PRO A 170 17.31 -11.75 -0.73
C PRO A 170 18.64 -11.44 -0.06
N ILE A 171 19.66 -11.08 -0.84
CA ILE A 171 20.96 -10.69 -0.29
C ILE A 171 20.81 -9.44 0.58
N MET A 172 20.11 -8.42 0.09
CA MET A 172 19.85 -7.19 0.86
C MET A 172 19.02 -7.47 2.11
N MET A 173 17.96 -8.29 2.02
CA MET A 173 17.17 -8.71 3.18
C MET A 173 18.04 -9.38 4.24
N PHE A 174 18.94 -10.28 3.83
CA PHE A 174 19.87 -10.95 4.74
C PHE A 174 20.71 -9.94 5.52
N PHE A 175 21.33 -8.97 4.85
CA PHE A 175 22.15 -7.95 5.50
C PHE A 175 21.32 -7.00 6.38
N PHE A 176 20.14 -6.57 5.92
CA PHE A 176 19.26 -5.71 6.72
C PHE A 176 18.79 -6.41 7.99
N LEU A 177 18.43 -7.70 7.92
CA LEU A 177 18.03 -8.48 9.10
C LEU A 177 19.20 -8.78 10.03
N LYS A 178 20.33 -9.24 9.48
CA LYS A 178 21.51 -9.64 10.26
C LYS A 178 22.16 -8.45 10.96
N ASP A 179 22.42 -7.37 10.21
CA ASP A 179 23.24 -6.24 10.65
C ASP A 179 22.42 -4.98 10.97
N LYS A 180 21.09 -5.10 11.18
CA LYS A 180 20.16 -3.99 11.53
C LYS A 180 20.77 -2.97 12.47
N ALA A 181 21.25 -3.39 13.64
CA ALA A 181 21.81 -2.50 14.66
C ALA A 181 23.07 -1.75 14.19
N LYS A 182 23.94 -2.41 13.40
CA LYS A 182 25.13 -1.77 12.84
C LYS A 182 24.73 -0.73 11.80
N ILE A 183 23.80 -1.07 10.91
CA ILE A 183 23.30 -0.15 9.87
C ILE A 183 22.67 1.09 10.51
N CYS A 184 21.79 0.90 11.50
CA CYS A 184 21.20 2.01 12.25
C CYS A 184 22.26 2.87 12.94
N SER A 185 23.28 2.26 13.54
CA SER A 185 24.40 2.99 14.16
C SER A 185 25.20 3.81 13.13
N TYR A 186 25.53 3.24 11.97
CA TYR A 186 26.19 3.96 10.88
C TYR A 186 25.35 5.15 10.37
N CYS A 187 24.05 4.94 10.14
CA CYS A 187 23.14 6.02 9.74
C CYS A 187 23.07 7.12 10.81
N SER A 188 23.04 6.75 12.10
CA SER A 188 23.02 7.72 13.20
C SER A 188 24.29 8.57 13.32
N ASN A 189 25.42 8.05 12.85
CA ASN A 189 26.70 8.77 12.86
C ASN A 189 26.83 9.78 11.71
N LEU A 190 26.02 9.66 10.67
CA LEU A 190 25.94 10.66 9.59
C LEU A 190 25.10 11.89 10.00
N LEU A 191 24.39 11.81 11.12
CA LEU A 191 23.49 12.85 11.61
C LEU A 191 24.20 13.79 12.61
N PRO A 192 23.81 15.08 12.68
CA PRO A 192 24.45 16.06 13.57
C PRO A 192 24.36 15.68 15.06
N LYS A 193 25.33 16.16 15.86
CA LYS A 193 25.67 15.68 17.22
C LYS A 193 24.56 15.77 18.27
N ASN A 194 23.47 16.49 18.04
CA ASN A 194 22.40 16.64 19.01
C ASN A 194 21.27 15.64 18.74
N ARG A 195 21.38 14.49 19.40
CA ARG A 195 20.77 13.21 19.01
C ARG A 195 19.42 12.88 19.66
N THR A 196 19.01 13.59 20.70
CA THR A 196 17.85 13.18 21.53
C THR A 196 16.53 13.20 20.76
N ILE A 197 16.22 14.29 20.07
CA ILE A 197 14.99 14.42 19.28
C ILE A 197 15.03 13.47 18.07
N LEU A 198 16.17 13.41 17.37
CA LEU A 198 16.32 12.64 16.15
C LEU A 198 16.28 11.13 16.40
N ASN A 199 16.91 10.64 17.48
CA ASN A 199 16.81 9.24 17.89
C ASN A 199 15.41 8.86 18.36
N LYS A 200 14.70 9.79 19.02
CA LYS A 200 13.30 9.57 19.43
C LYS A 200 12.40 9.41 18.19
N VAL A 201 12.49 10.33 17.23
CA VAL A 201 11.74 10.24 15.96
C VAL A 201 12.14 8.99 15.18
N ALA A 202 13.43 8.65 15.10
CA ALA A 202 13.89 7.46 14.40
C ALA A 202 13.37 6.15 15.03
N SER A 203 13.39 6.05 16.36
CA SER A 203 12.86 4.89 17.08
C SER A 203 11.33 4.77 16.94
N GLU A 204 10.63 5.91 16.97
CA GLU A 204 9.18 5.94 16.78
C GLU A 204 8.80 5.53 15.36
N MET A 205 9.53 6.01 14.36
CA MET A 205 9.33 5.62 12.95
C MET A 205 9.69 4.15 12.68
N ASP A 206 10.75 3.60 13.31
CA ASP A 206 11.08 2.17 13.19
C ASP A 206 9.91 1.30 13.63
N MET A 207 9.30 1.64 14.78
CA MET A 207 8.14 0.94 15.31
C MET A 207 6.91 1.12 14.41
N GLN A 208 6.61 2.35 13.99
CA GLN A 208 5.45 2.63 13.13
C GLN A 208 5.54 1.93 11.77
N ILE A 209 6.71 1.95 11.12
CA ILE A 209 6.94 1.28 9.84
C ILE A 209 6.80 -0.24 10.01
N SER A 210 7.39 -0.80 11.07
CA SER A 210 7.29 -2.23 11.37
C SER A 210 5.84 -2.67 11.56
N ASN A 211 5.10 -1.98 12.44
CA ASN A 211 3.69 -2.29 12.72
C ASN A 211 2.82 -2.12 11.47
N TYR A 212 3.06 -1.08 10.68
CA TYR A 212 2.31 -0.82 9.45
C TYR A 212 2.53 -1.90 8.39
N ILE A 213 3.78 -2.34 8.16
CA ILE A 213 4.09 -3.39 7.18
C ILE A 213 3.49 -4.72 7.61
N VAL A 214 3.71 -5.14 8.86
CA VAL A 214 3.19 -6.40 9.39
C VAL A 214 1.65 -6.37 9.40
N GLY A 215 1.07 -5.27 9.85
CA GLY A 215 -0.38 -5.03 9.85
C GLY A 215 -0.98 -5.18 8.46
N ASN A 216 -0.41 -4.51 7.44
CA ASN A 216 -0.90 -4.62 6.06
C ASN A 216 -0.78 -6.03 5.48
N VAL A 217 0.31 -6.75 5.72
CA VAL A 217 0.46 -8.11 5.20
C VAL A 217 -0.58 -9.04 5.83
N LEU A 218 -0.79 -8.95 7.14
CA LEU A 218 -1.84 -9.70 7.82
C LEU A 218 -3.23 -9.28 7.32
N HIS A 219 -3.47 -7.99 7.12
CA HIS A 219 -4.72 -7.45 6.61
C HIS A 219 -5.05 -8.00 5.21
N ILE A 220 -4.09 -7.96 4.28
CA ILE A 220 -4.24 -8.52 2.92
C ILE A 220 -4.64 -9.99 2.99
N ILE A 221 -3.94 -10.79 3.79
CA ILE A 221 -4.17 -12.24 3.89
C ILE A 221 -5.55 -12.52 4.50
N ILE A 222 -5.87 -11.89 5.63
CA ILE A 222 -7.15 -12.12 6.33
C ILE A 222 -8.31 -11.69 5.43
N LEU A 223 -8.25 -10.49 4.85
CA LEU A 223 -9.33 -9.98 4.01
C LEU A 223 -9.51 -10.81 2.73
N ALA A 224 -8.41 -11.18 2.06
CA ALA A 224 -8.49 -12.03 0.87
C ALA A 224 -9.14 -13.38 1.19
N ILE A 225 -8.76 -14.04 2.29
CA ILE A 225 -9.37 -15.31 2.70
C ILE A 225 -10.85 -15.10 3.07
N SER A 226 -11.16 -14.09 3.87
CA SER A 226 -12.53 -13.79 4.30
C SER A 226 -13.47 -13.54 3.13
N VAL A 227 -13.01 -12.86 2.09
CA VAL A 227 -13.78 -12.58 0.86
C VAL A 227 -13.79 -13.78 -0.09
N TYR A 228 -12.71 -14.57 -0.14
CA TYR A 228 -12.65 -15.76 -0.98
C TYR A 228 -13.66 -16.84 -0.55
N ILE A 229 -13.86 -17.03 0.76
CA ILE A 229 -14.77 -18.06 1.29
C ILE A 229 -16.19 -17.94 0.70
N PRO A 230 -16.90 -16.79 0.78
CA PRO A 230 -18.22 -16.66 0.16
C PRO A 230 -18.14 -16.73 -1.37
N PHE A 231 -17.11 -16.17 -2.02
CA PHE A 231 -16.97 -16.26 -3.47
C PHE A 231 -16.88 -17.72 -3.94
N TRP A 232 -16.09 -18.53 -3.25
CA TRP A 232 -15.98 -19.96 -3.50
C TRP A 232 -17.28 -20.70 -3.18
N TYR A 233 -17.93 -20.37 -2.06
CA TYR A 233 -19.18 -21.01 -1.62
C TYR A 233 -20.34 -20.78 -2.59
N PHE A 234 -20.51 -19.54 -3.06
CA PHE A 234 -21.55 -19.20 -4.04
C PHE A 234 -21.15 -19.57 -5.48
N GLY A 235 -19.89 -19.97 -5.72
CA GLY A 235 -19.39 -20.32 -7.05
C GLY A 235 -19.24 -19.10 -7.97
N LEU A 236 -18.83 -17.95 -7.42
CA LEU A 236 -18.53 -16.75 -8.21
C LEU A 236 -17.35 -17.00 -9.14
N ASP A 237 -17.55 -16.75 -10.42
CA ASP A 237 -16.50 -16.80 -11.42
C ASP A 237 -15.39 -15.83 -11.07
N TYR A 238 -14.14 -16.26 -11.30
CA TYR A 238 -12.94 -15.48 -10.96
C TYR A 238 -12.81 -15.16 -9.46
N GLY A 239 -13.46 -15.93 -8.56
CA GLY A 239 -13.48 -15.65 -7.13
C GLY A 239 -12.10 -15.54 -6.48
N LEU A 240 -11.11 -16.35 -6.89
CA LEU A 240 -9.74 -16.26 -6.34
C LEU A 240 -9.06 -14.95 -6.78
N LEU A 241 -9.15 -14.62 -8.08
CA LEU A 241 -8.63 -13.38 -8.62
C LEU A 241 -9.24 -12.17 -7.91
N LEU A 242 -10.57 -12.14 -7.79
CA LEU A 242 -11.28 -11.05 -7.14
C LEU A 242 -10.93 -10.92 -5.65
N ALA A 243 -10.83 -12.04 -4.93
CA ALA A 243 -10.41 -12.02 -3.53
C ALA A 243 -8.98 -11.48 -3.36
N VAL A 244 -8.06 -11.83 -4.25
CA VAL A 244 -6.69 -11.29 -4.25
C VAL A 244 -6.68 -9.79 -4.57
N VAL A 245 -7.48 -9.35 -5.54
CA VAL A 245 -7.63 -7.92 -5.88
C VAL A 245 -8.19 -7.14 -4.68
N VAL A 246 -9.23 -7.65 -4.01
CA VAL A 246 -9.81 -7.03 -2.81
C VAL A 246 -8.79 -6.99 -1.68
N GLY A 247 -8.07 -8.09 -1.41
CA GLY A 247 -7.01 -8.12 -0.40
C GLY A 247 -5.90 -7.11 -0.68
N LEU A 248 -5.36 -7.08 -1.90
CA LEU A 248 -4.31 -6.13 -2.30
C LEU A 248 -4.78 -4.67 -2.29
N SER A 249 -6.08 -4.44 -2.48
CA SER A 249 -6.65 -3.09 -2.49
C SER A 249 -6.49 -2.35 -1.16
N VAL A 250 -6.30 -3.08 -0.05
CA VAL A 250 -5.99 -2.54 1.28
C VAL A 250 -4.81 -1.58 1.27
N LEU A 251 -3.84 -1.81 0.38
CA LEU A 251 -2.66 -0.96 0.24
C LEU A 251 -2.99 0.48 -0.20
N ILE A 252 -4.19 0.73 -0.71
CA ILE A 252 -4.67 2.04 -1.13
C ILE A 252 -5.87 2.41 -0.24
N PRO A 253 -5.66 3.06 0.91
CA PRO A 253 -6.73 3.38 1.86
C PRO A 253 -7.91 4.12 1.21
N TYR A 254 -9.13 3.74 1.59
CA TYR A 254 -10.43 4.25 1.08
C TYR A 254 -10.71 3.98 -0.40
N ILE A 255 -9.76 4.27 -1.28
CA ILE A 255 -9.88 4.11 -2.73
C ILE A 255 -9.90 2.63 -3.12
N GLY A 256 -9.13 1.79 -2.42
CA GLY A 256 -9.03 0.36 -2.69
C GLY A 256 -10.36 -0.38 -2.61
N ILE A 257 -11.19 -0.06 -1.62
CA ILE A 257 -12.54 -0.65 -1.47
C ILE A 257 -13.38 -0.32 -2.71
N ILE A 258 -13.38 0.93 -3.16
CA ILE A 258 -14.16 1.35 -4.33
C ILE A 258 -13.67 0.64 -5.59
N ILE A 259 -12.36 0.68 -5.85
CA ILE A 259 -11.75 0.08 -7.05
C ILE A 259 -11.98 -1.43 -7.10
N SER A 260 -11.90 -2.11 -5.96
CA SER A 260 -12.08 -3.57 -5.90
C SER A 260 -13.55 -4.01 -5.85
N SER A 261 -14.46 -3.18 -5.34
CA SER A 261 -15.90 -3.49 -5.31
C SER A 261 -16.53 -3.49 -6.69
N ILE A 262 -16.10 -2.58 -7.57
CA ILE A 262 -16.64 -2.46 -8.94
C ILE A 262 -16.58 -3.81 -9.69
N PRO A 263 -15.42 -4.46 -9.87
CA PRO A 263 -15.36 -5.72 -10.59
C PRO A 263 -16.12 -6.85 -9.88
N VAL A 264 -16.13 -6.88 -8.54
CA VAL A 264 -16.91 -7.88 -7.76
C VAL A 264 -18.40 -7.78 -8.09
N ILE A 265 -18.96 -6.57 -8.01
CA ILE A 265 -20.38 -6.33 -8.26
C ILE A 265 -20.72 -6.62 -9.72
N LEU A 266 -19.90 -6.14 -10.66
CA LEU A 266 -20.16 -6.33 -12.10
C LEU A 266 -20.09 -7.80 -12.52
N ILE A 267 -19.12 -8.56 -12.02
CA ILE A 267 -18.99 -9.98 -12.33
C ILE A 267 -20.15 -10.78 -11.73
N ALA A 268 -20.50 -10.51 -10.47
CA ALA A 268 -21.65 -11.17 -9.83
C ALA A 268 -22.97 -10.86 -10.57
N LEU A 269 -23.17 -9.61 -10.97
CA LEU A 269 -24.35 -9.19 -11.74
C LEU A 269 -24.36 -9.82 -13.13
N PHE A 270 -23.22 -9.92 -13.80
CA PHE A 270 -23.13 -10.58 -15.10
C PHE A 270 -23.43 -12.08 -15.00
N GLN A 271 -22.92 -12.74 -13.96
CA GLN A 271 -23.06 -14.19 -13.80
C GLN A 271 -24.49 -14.60 -13.46
N TRP A 272 -25.17 -13.87 -12.55
CA TRP A 272 -26.49 -14.27 -12.06
C TRP A 272 -27.63 -13.30 -12.39
N GLY A 273 -27.34 -12.12 -12.92
CA GLY A 273 -28.34 -11.07 -13.07
C GLY A 273 -28.85 -10.55 -11.72
N PRO A 274 -29.98 -9.81 -11.69
CA PRO A 274 -30.63 -9.37 -10.45
C PRO A 274 -31.36 -10.53 -9.76
N SER A 275 -30.64 -11.58 -9.37
CA SER A 275 -31.16 -12.77 -8.72
C SER A 275 -30.97 -12.76 -7.19
N ALA A 276 -31.51 -13.77 -6.51
CA ALA A 276 -31.30 -13.96 -5.08
C ALA A 276 -29.82 -14.25 -4.76
N GLU A 277 -29.12 -15.03 -5.59
CA GLU A 277 -27.69 -15.34 -5.47
C GLU A 277 -26.84 -14.08 -5.50
N PHE A 278 -27.12 -13.17 -6.43
CA PHE A 278 -26.48 -11.84 -6.46
C PHE A 278 -26.73 -11.09 -5.15
N GLY A 279 -27.98 -11.03 -4.69
CA GLY A 279 -28.35 -10.36 -3.44
C GLY A 279 -27.61 -10.91 -2.22
N TYR A 280 -27.53 -12.24 -2.09
CA TYR A 280 -26.81 -12.89 -0.99
C TYR A 280 -25.30 -12.61 -1.06
N LEU A 281 -24.68 -12.73 -2.23
CA LEU A 281 -23.25 -12.47 -2.37
C LEU A 281 -22.91 -11.02 -2.01
N ILE A 282 -23.68 -10.05 -2.50
CA ILE A 282 -23.48 -8.63 -2.17
C ILE A 282 -23.69 -8.39 -0.67
N PHE A 283 -24.71 -9.01 -0.06
CA PHE A 283 -24.92 -8.91 1.38
C PHE A 283 -23.70 -9.40 2.17
N PHE A 284 -23.18 -10.59 1.87
CA PHE A 284 -21.99 -11.12 2.53
C PHE A 284 -20.75 -10.27 2.26
N TYR A 285 -20.57 -9.78 1.04
CA TYR A 285 -19.46 -8.89 0.68
C TYR A 285 -19.50 -7.58 1.47
N VAL A 286 -20.65 -6.91 1.52
CA VAL A 286 -20.85 -5.67 2.29
C VAL A 286 -20.68 -5.92 3.79
N LEU A 287 -21.16 -7.07 4.29
CA LEU A 287 -20.95 -7.47 5.67
C LEU A 287 -19.46 -7.60 5.98
N ILE A 288 -18.68 -8.29 5.14
CA ILE A 288 -17.23 -8.43 5.30
C ILE A 288 -16.52 -7.07 5.24
N GLN A 289 -16.87 -6.20 4.28
CA GLN A 289 -16.29 -4.85 4.18
C GLN A 289 -16.64 -3.99 5.42
N SER A 290 -17.83 -4.18 5.99
CA SER A 290 -18.25 -3.49 7.21
C SER A 290 -17.47 -4.00 8.43
N LEU A 291 -17.24 -5.32 8.53
CA LEU A 291 -16.42 -5.92 9.57
C LEU A 291 -14.94 -5.51 9.40
N ASP A 292 -14.47 -5.39 8.16
CA ASP A 292 -13.12 -4.93 7.84
C ASP A 292 -12.85 -3.54 8.42
N GLY A 293 -13.68 -2.56 8.02
CA GLY A 293 -13.51 -1.17 8.46
C GLY A 293 -13.75 -0.94 9.95
N ASN A 294 -14.68 -1.70 10.57
CA ASN A 294 -15.09 -1.46 11.96
C ASN A 294 -14.40 -2.35 13.00
N LEU A 295 -13.90 -3.54 12.62
CA LEU A 295 -13.28 -4.48 13.56
C LEU A 295 -11.85 -4.83 13.15
N LEU A 296 -11.62 -5.21 11.89
CA LEU A 296 -10.32 -5.72 11.46
C LEU A 296 -9.25 -4.62 11.49
N VAL A 297 -9.55 -3.45 10.92
CA VAL A 297 -8.64 -2.30 10.92
C VAL A 297 -8.26 -1.86 12.35
N PRO A 298 -9.22 -1.61 13.28
CA PRO A 298 -8.86 -1.27 14.66
C PRO A 298 -8.04 -2.36 15.38
N CYS A 299 -8.34 -3.63 15.14
CA CYS A 299 -7.62 -4.75 15.77
C CYS A 299 -6.17 -4.84 15.28
N LEU A 300 -5.96 -4.79 13.96
CA LEU A 300 -4.65 -4.93 13.34
C LEU A 300 -3.74 -3.74 13.58
N PHE A 301 -4.30 -2.53 13.55
CA PHE A 301 -3.49 -1.32 13.67
C PHE A 301 -3.36 -0.81 15.09
N SER A 302 -4.26 -1.18 16.03
CA SER A 302 -4.29 -0.97 17.51
C SER A 302 -3.97 0.44 18.05
N GLU A 303 -3.20 1.26 17.35
CA GLU A 303 -3.07 2.69 17.44
C GLU A 303 -4.16 3.34 16.57
N LYS A 304 -4.95 4.21 17.18
CA LYS A 304 -5.65 5.24 16.42
C LYS A 304 -4.56 6.07 15.77
N LEU A 305 -4.28 5.81 14.49
CA LEU A 305 -3.64 6.77 13.61
C LEU A 305 -4.50 8.02 13.76
N ASN A 306 -4.07 8.98 14.59
CA ASN A 306 -4.84 10.18 14.93
C ASN A 306 -4.85 11.14 13.72
N LEU A 307 -5.04 10.61 12.52
CA LEU A 307 -5.05 11.29 11.24
C LEU A 307 -6.51 11.37 10.81
N HIS A 308 -6.93 12.57 10.47
CA HIS A 308 -8.22 12.76 9.84
C HIS A 308 -8.23 12.02 8.49
N PRO A 309 -9.31 11.33 8.08
CA PRO A 309 -9.38 10.60 6.80
C PRO A 309 -8.92 11.43 5.59
N LEU A 310 -9.28 12.72 5.58
CA LEU A 310 -8.81 13.68 4.56
C LEU A 310 -7.28 13.76 4.46
N VAL A 311 -6.56 13.73 5.58
CA VAL A 311 -5.08 13.76 5.59
C VAL A 311 -4.53 12.50 4.94
N ILE A 312 -5.15 11.34 5.18
CA ILE A 312 -4.74 10.07 4.56
C ILE A 312 -4.95 10.15 3.04
N ILE A 313 -6.12 10.60 2.59
CA ILE A 313 -6.43 10.76 1.15
C ILE A 313 -5.46 11.73 0.49
N LEU A 314 -5.23 12.90 1.08
CA LEU A 314 -4.27 13.89 0.57
C LEU A 314 -2.85 13.32 0.51
N SER A 315 -2.45 12.54 1.52
CA SER A 315 -1.13 11.91 1.56
C SER A 315 -0.98 10.86 0.46
N VAL A 316 -2.02 10.05 0.21
CA VAL A 316 -2.04 9.08 -0.90
C VAL A 316 -1.90 9.79 -2.25
N ILE A 317 -2.62 10.90 -2.46
CA ILE A 317 -2.54 11.67 -3.71
C ILE A 317 -1.15 12.29 -3.89
N VAL A 318 -0.62 12.95 -2.84
CA VAL A 318 0.67 13.64 -2.90
C VAL A 318 1.81 12.64 -3.05
N PHE A 319 1.95 11.68 -2.13
CA PHE A 319 3.04 10.71 -2.18
C PHE A 319 2.89 9.73 -3.34
N GLY A 320 1.67 9.33 -3.67
CA GLY A 320 1.39 8.50 -4.85
C GLY A 320 1.76 9.19 -6.15
N GLY A 321 1.51 10.49 -6.29
CA GLY A 321 1.97 11.28 -7.44
C GLY A 321 3.50 11.38 -7.55
N LEU A 322 4.21 11.36 -6.42
CA LEU A 322 5.66 11.51 -6.37
C LEU A 322 6.43 10.20 -6.63
N TRP A 323 6.02 9.11 -6.00
CA TRP A 323 6.74 7.83 -6.00
C TRP A 323 5.93 6.65 -6.55
N GLY A 324 4.75 6.91 -7.11
CA GLY A 324 3.85 5.88 -7.62
C GLY A 324 3.38 4.95 -6.50
N PHE A 325 3.40 3.64 -6.76
CA PHE A 325 2.95 2.61 -5.83
C PHE A 325 3.59 2.72 -4.44
N TRP A 326 4.89 3.00 -4.34
CA TRP A 326 5.59 3.10 -3.06
C TRP A 326 5.14 4.31 -2.24
N GLY A 327 4.82 5.41 -2.91
CA GLY A 327 4.28 6.59 -2.25
C GLY A 327 2.89 6.33 -1.67
N ILE A 328 2.05 5.57 -2.37
CA ILE A 328 0.75 5.12 -1.88
C ILE A 328 0.93 4.17 -0.69
N PHE A 329 1.77 3.13 -0.85
CA PHE A 329 2.05 2.15 0.20
C PHE A 329 2.52 2.82 1.48
N PHE A 330 3.45 3.79 1.41
CA PHE A 330 3.98 4.48 2.58
C PHE A 330 3.22 5.76 2.96
N ALA A 331 2.07 6.04 2.35
CA ALA A 331 1.35 7.30 2.57
C ALA A 331 1.03 7.57 4.05
N ILE A 332 0.61 6.53 4.78
CA ILE A 332 0.26 6.64 6.20
C ILE A 332 1.50 6.90 7.08
N PRO A 333 2.57 6.07 7.05
CA PRO A 333 3.80 6.37 7.78
C PRO A 333 4.39 7.75 7.47
N LEU A 334 4.36 8.17 6.20
CA LEU A 334 4.85 9.49 5.79
C LEU A 334 3.95 10.62 6.31
N ALA A 335 2.63 10.45 6.29
CA ALA A 335 1.70 11.40 6.88
C ALA A 335 1.92 11.56 8.38
N THR A 336 2.13 10.46 9.10
CA THR A 336 2.42 10.48 10.54
C THR A 336 3.77 11.14 10.82
N LEU A 337 4.79 10.89 9.98
CA LEU A 337 6.09 11.57 10.06
C LEU A 337 5.92 13.09 9.89
N VAL A 338 5.20 13.53 8.86
CA VAL A 338 4.91 14.96 8.63
C VAL A 338 4.20 15.57 9.84
N LYS A 339 3.18 14.88 10.37
CA LYS A 339 2.47 15.31 11.57
C LYS A 339 3.38 15.39 12.80
N ALA A 340 4.25 14.40 13.01
CA ALA A 340 5.19 14.37 14.13
C ALA A 340 6.17 15.55 14.05
N ILE A 341 6.64 15.91 12.85
CA ILE A 341 7.51 17.07 12.63
C ILE A 341 6.78 18.38 12.94
N ILE A 342 5.53 18.53 12.46
CA ILE A 342 4.71 19.70 12.74
C ILE A 342 4.48 19.86 14.25
N ASN A 343 4.25 18.75 14.95
CA ASN A 343 4.02 18.75 16.40
C ASN A 343 5.30 18.96 17.22
N ALA A 344 6.44 18.44 16.74
CA ALA A 344 7.75 18.69 17.34
C ALA A 344 8.24 20.13 17.10
N TRP A 345 7.54 20.89 16.27
CA TRP A 345 7.86 22.29 16.03
C TRP A 345 7.48 23.13 17.26
N PRO A 346 8.43 23.86 17.90
CA PRO A 346 8.17 24.59 19.15
C PRO A 346 6.96 25.50 19.04
N LYS A 347 6.01 25.37 19.97
CA LYS A 347 4.80 26.21 19.99
C LYS A 347 5.15 27.62 20.49
N PRO A 348 4.50 28.68 19.97
CA PRO A 348 4.82 30.06 20.36
C PRO A 348 4.75 30.32 21.87
N GLU A 349 3.87 29.61 22.58
CA GLU A 349 3.64 29.72 24.03
C GLU A 349 4.77 29.10 24.88
N GLU A 350 5.45 28.05 24.40
CA GLU A 350 6.62 27.48 25.09
C GLU A 350 7.83 28.41 25.01
N ILE A 351 8.01 29.10 23.89
CA ILE A 351 9.09 30.08 23.68
C ILE A 351 8.93 31.27 24.64
N GLU A 352 7.69 31.67 24.94
CA GLU A 352 7.38 32.78 25.84
C GLU A 352 7.58 32.38 27.31
N ASN A 353 7.24 31.15 27.68
CA ASN A 353 7.50 30.59 29.02
C ASN A 353 8.99 30.33 29.30
N ILE A 354 9.78 29.95 28.29
CA ILE A 354 11.24 29.83 28.41
C ILE A 354 11.87 31.21 28.65
N LYS A 355 11.48 32.22 27.86
CA LYS A 355 11.92 33.61 28.07
C LYS A 355 11.54 34.15 29.46
N ASN A 356 10.32 33.89 29.93
CA ASN A 356 9.86 34.36 31.23
C ASN A 356 10.50 33.64 32.43
N ARG A 357 11.08 32.45 32.22
CA ARG A 357 11.88 31.75 33.23
C ARG A 357 13.30 32.27 33.30
N GLU A 358 13.93 32.55 32.16
CA GLU A 358 15.26 33.17 32.11
C GLU A 358 15.25 34.59 32.69
N LEU A 359 14.17 35.36 32.46
CA LEU A 359 13.97 36.69 33.04
C LEU A 359 13.62 36.72 34.54
N LYS A 360 13.38 35.57 35.17
CA LYS A 360 13.11 35.45 36.62
C LYS A 360 14.32 34.95 37.42
N THR A 361 15.40 34.57 36.75
CA THR A 361 16.65 34.10 37.35
C THR A 361 17.75 35.17 37.38
N ASP A 362 17.48 36.33 36.79
CA ASP A 362 18.21 37.59 36.99
C ASP A 362 17.40 38.49 37.94
#